data_AF-A0A3B9BKZ6-F1
#
_entry.id   AF-A0A3B9BKZ6-F1
#
_cell.length_a   1.000
_cell.length_b   1.000
_cell.length_c   1.000
_cell.angle_alpha   90.00
_cell.angle_beta   90.00
_cell.angle_gamma   90.00
#
_symmetry.space_group_name_H-M   'P 1'
#
loop_
_entity.id
_entity.type
_entity.pdbx_description
1 polymer ?
#
loop_
_entity_poly.entity_id
_entity_poly.type
_entity_poly.pdbx_seq_one_letter_code
_entity_poly.pdbx_strand_id
1 'polypeptide(L)' 'GCAVKIVGPDGAELPPEEVGEICVRSPANMAGYWKLPDASGKTLIDGWVHTGDAGFKDADGYVYLH' A
#
# COMPACT_ATOMS: atom_id res chain seq x y z
N GLY A 1 -9.57 -2.69 12.32
CA GLY A 1 -8.57 -1.61 12.23
C GLY A 1 -8.06 -1.51 10.81
N CYS A 2 -7.65 -0.32 10.37
CA CYS A 2 -6.98 -0.10 9.09
C CYS A 2 -5.50 0.19 9.38
N ALA A 3 -4.59 -0.34 8.56
CA ALA A 3 -3.16 -0.07 8.63
C ALA A 3 -2.67 0.44 7.28
N VAL A 4 -1.73 1.40 7.32
CA VAL A 4 -1.09 1.98 6.14
C VAL A 4 0.42 1.97 6.34
N LYS A 5 1.16 1.61 5.28
CA LYS A 5 2.61 1.74 5.20
C LYS A 5 2.99 2.37 3.86
N ILE A 6 4.14 3.01 3.82
CA ILE A 6 4.75 3.52 2.59
C ILE A 6 5.94 2.64 2.27
N VAL A 7 6.00 2.04 1.08
CA VAL A 7 7.07 1.12 0.71
C VAL A 7 7.93 1.64 -0.43
N GLY A 8 9.23 1.39 -0.34
CA GLY A 8 10.18 1.69 -1.40
C GLY A 8 10.17 0.64 -2.52
N PRO A 9 10.98 0.83 -3.57
CA PRO A 9 11.06 -0.09 -4.72
C PRO A 9 11.54 -1.51 -4.36
N ASP A 10 12.22 -1.66 -3.23
CA ASP A 10 12.68 -2.95 -2.68
C ASP A 10 11.62 -3.63 -1.79
N GLY A 11 10.47 -2.99 -1.58
CA GLY A 11 9.38 -3.46 -0.73
C GLY A 11 9.57 -3.17 0.77
N ALA A 12 10.65 -2.50 1.16
CA ALA A 12 10.89 -2.09 2.55
C ALA A 12 10.01 -0.89 2.92
N GLU A 13 9.57 -0.81 4.19
CA GLU A 13 8.85 0.36 4.68
C GLU A 13 9.82 1.55 4.81
N LEU A 14 9.43 2.69 4.26
CA LEU A 14 10.21 3.93 4.28
C LEU A 14 9.99 4.72 5.57
N PRO A 15 10.98 5.52 6.01
CA PRO A 15 10.80 6.45 7.12
C PRO A 15 9.79 7.56 6.77
N PRO A 16 9.33 8.35 7.76
CA PRO A 16 8.47 9.49 7.51
C PRO A 16 9.08 10.48 6.50
N GLU A 17 8.21 11.17 5.78
CA GLU A 17 8.56 12.19 4.77
C GLU A 17 9.31 11.67 3.53
N GLU A 18 9.48 10.35 3.38
CA GLU A 18 9.99 9.74 2.15
C GLU A 18 8.85 9.22 1.24
N VAL A 19 8.98 9.48 -0.06
CA VAL A 19 7.98 9.10 -1.06
C VAL A 19 8.17 7.65 -1.49
N GLY A 20 7.09 6.87 -1.41
CA GLY A 20 7.02 5.50 -1.89
C GLY A 20 5.61 5.12 -2.32
N GLU A 21 5.36 3.84 -2.53
CA GLU A 21 4.02 3.33 -2.80
C GLU A 21 3.19 3.27 -1.52
N ILE A 22 1.94 3.71 -1.59
CA ILE A 22 0.97 3.57 -0.51
C ILE A 22 0.43 2.13 -0.50
N CYS A 23 0.57 1.43 0.64
CA CYS A 23 -0.02 0.11 0.84
C CYS A 23 -1.02 0.13 2.00
N VAL A 24 -2.17 -0.51 1.81
CA VAL A 24 -3.26 -0.52 2.81
C VAL A 24 -3.64 -1.95 3.19
N ARG A 25 -3.86 -2.20 4.48
CA ARG A 25 -4.44 -3.45 4.98
C ARG A 25 -5.63 -3.18 5.87
N SER A 26 -6.77 -3.74 5.50
CA SER A 26 -8.02 -3.61 6.24
C SER A 26 -8.87 -4.89 6.14
N PRO A 27 -9.83 -5.11 7.06
CA PRO A 27 -10.85 -6.15 6.90
C PRO A 27 -11.74 -5.97 5.67
N ALA A 28 -11.75 -4.77 5.07
CA ALA A 28 -12.54 -4.42 3.89
C ALA A 28 -11.74 -4.55 2.58
N ASN A 29 -10.57 -5.19 2.59
CA ASN A 29 -9.79 -5.42 1.39
C ASN A 29 -10.59 -6.21 0.34
N MET A 30 -10.34 -5.92 -0.94
CA MET A 30 -10.92 -6.70 -2.03
C MET A 30 -10.44 -8.17 -1.97
N ALA A 31 -11.25 -9.09 -2.49
CA ALA A 31 -10.81 -10.48 -2.70
C ALA A 31 -9.84 -10.63 -3.89
N GLY A 32 -9.73 -9.59 -4.72
CA GLY A 32 -8.97 -9.57 -5.96
C GLY A 32 -9.81 -9.04 -7.12
N TYR A 33 -9.17 -8.87 -8.27
CA TYR A 33 -9.83 -8.48 -9.51
C TYR A 33 -10.49 -9.68 -10.18
N TRP A 34 -11.73 -9.49 -10.63
CA TRP A 34 -12.51 -10.55 -11.26
C TRP A 34 -11.85 -11.06 -12.55
N LYS A 35 -11.64 -12.38 -12.64
CA LYS A 35 -10.98 -13.08 -13.78
C LYS A 35 -9.57 -12.59 -14.10
N LEU A 36 -8.89 -11.92 -13.16
CA LEU A 36 -7.54 -11.42 -13.33
C LEU A 36 -6.64 -11.88 -12.16
N PRO A 37 -6.28 -13.18 -12.10
CA PRO A 37 -5.49 -13.73 -10.99
C PRO A 37 -4.09 -13.10 -10.90
N ASP A 38 -3.44 -12.84 -12.04
CA ASP A 38 -2.11 -12.24 -12.07
C ASP A 38 -2.10 -10.80 -11.55
N ALA A 39 -3.11 -10.00 -11.91
CA ALA A 39 -3.27 -8.66 -11.38
C ALA A 39 -3.60 -8.71 -9.88
N SER A 40 -4.44 -9.65 -9.47
CA SER A 40 -4.79 -9.85 -8.05
C SER A 40 -3.57 -10.21 -7.21
N GLY A 41 -2.71 -11.11 -7.69
CA GLY A 41 -1.49 -11.51 -6.99
C GLY A 41 -0.45 -10.39 -6.91
N LYS A 42 -0.41 -9.49 -7.89
CA LYS A 42 0.46 -8.30 -7.86
C LYS A 42 -0.06 -7.20 -6.93
N THR A 43 -1.38 -7.10 -6.78
CA THR A 43 -2.02 -6.06 -5.96
C THR A 43 -2.20 -6.48 -4.51
N LEU A 44 -2.54 -7.74 -4.24
CA LEU A 44 -2.78 -8.27 -2.90
C LEU A 44 -1.63 -9.18 -2.48
N ILE A 45 -0.63 -8.61 -1.79
CA ILE A 45 0.58 -9.31 -1.35
C ILE A 45 0.59 -9.35 0.18
N ASP A 46 0.59 -10.56 0.76
CA ASP A 46 0.58 -10.77 2.22
C ASP A 46 -0.55 -10.00 2.95
N GLY A 47 -1.69 -9.88 2.28
CA GLY A 47 -2.88 -9.16 2.79
C GLY A 47 -2.79 -7.64 2.68
N TRP A 48 -1.74 -7.08 2.07
CA TRP A 48 -1.63 -5.66 1.75
C TRP A 48 -2.09 -5.40 0.32
N VAL A 49 -2.92 -4.37 0.16
CA VAL A 49 -3.28 -3.82 -1.14
C VAL A 49 -2.22 -2.80 -1.53
N HIS A 50 -1.46 -3.12 -2.57
CA HIS A 50 -0.57 -2.23 -3.30
C HIS A 50 -1.42 -1.35 -4.22
N THR A 51 -1.58 -0.07 -3.89
CA THR A 51 -2.53 0.80 -4.60
C THR A 51 -1.97 1.32 -5.92
N GLY A 52 -0.65 1.30 -6.09
CA GLY A 52 0.05 1.94 -7.20
C GLY A 52 0.16 3.47 -7.07
N ASP A 53 -0.38 4.06 -6.00
CA ASP A 53 -0.31 5.51 -5.77
C ASP A 53 1.00 5.87 -5.04
N ALA A 54 1.61 6.97 -5.46
CA ALA A 54 2.77 7.53 -4.79
C ALA A 54 2.34 8.46 -3.65
N GLY A 55 3.01 8.35 -2.51
CA GLY A 55 2.76 9.22 -1.37
C GLY A 55 3.78 9.02 -0.26
N PHE A 56 3.61 9.79 0.81
CA PHE A 56 4.42 9.67 2.02
C PHE A 56 3.53 9.78 3.26
N LYS A 57 4.10 9.39 4.40
CA LYS A 57 3.51 9.55 5.72
C LYS A 57 4.34 10.57 6.51
N ASP A 58 3.72 11.57 7.11
CA ASP A 58 4.45 12.48 8.01
C ASP A 58 4.75 11.84 9.37
N ALA A 59 5.46 12.58 10.23
CA ALA A 59 5.82 12.11 11.57
C ALA A 59 4.61 11.88 12.50
N ASP A 60 3.48 12.54 12.22
CA ASP A 60 2.23 12.41 12.97
C ASP A 60 1.33 11.28 12.43
N GLY A 61 1.72 10.66 11.32
CA GLY A 61 1.04 9.53 10.70
C GLY A 61 0.01 9.89 9.63
N TYR A 62 -0.07 11.15 9.20
CA TYR A 62 -0.94 11.55 8.09
C TYR A 62 -0.32 11.14 6.76
N VAL A 63 -1.17 10.68 5.85
CA VAL A 63 -0.78 10.25 4.50
C VAL A 63 -1.08 11.36 3.52
N TYR A 64 -0.10 11.69 2.69
CA TYR A 64 -0.22 12.68 1.63
C TYR A 64 -0.01 11.99 0.29
N LEU A 65 -0.92 12.24 -0.66
CA LEU A 65 -0.74 11.81 -2.05
C LEU A 65 0.22 12.77 -2.77
N HIS A 66 1.05 12.19 -3.65
CA HIS A 66 1.94 12.93 -4.54
C HIS A 66 1.30 13.16 -5.92
#